data_AF-A0ABD3X5L5-F1
#
_entry.id   AF-A0ABD3X5L5-F1
#
_cell.length_a   1.000
_cell.length_b   1.000
_cell.length_c   1.000
_cell.angle_alpha   90.00
_cell.angle_beta   90.00
_cell.angle_gamma   90.00
#
_symmetry.space_group_name_H-M   'P 1'
#
loop_
_entity.id
_entity.type
_entity.pdbx_description
1 polymer ?
#
loop_
_entity_poly.entity_id
_entity_poly.type
_entity_poly.pdbx_seq_one_letter_code
_entity_poly.pdbx_strand_id
1 'polypeptide(L)'
;MLTPIRALYEEVKRMALTRLIHDGLQDTESIRTPGSQFYQDKAGFAINKYAYYICFKCQKPYFGGEARCEEQDVVENHKKEDFVCVRCSQTNIKICAHGVDHLEYKCRYCCSMARWFCFGTTHFCDACHTNHTVLTQLPKDQLPKCPAGPVGKQLEGSTCPLGISHPPTGDEFSLGCGLCNDLLSF
;
A
#
# COMPACT_ATOMS: atom_id res chain seq x y z
N MET A 1 -1.74 8.35 32.24
CA MET A 1 -1.71 7.23 31.26
C MET A 1 -1.96 7.70 29.80
N LEU A 2 -1.39 8.82 29.35
CA LEU A 2 -1.54 9.32 27.96
C LEU A 2 -0.24 9.24 27.12
N THR A 3 0.90 9.02 27.76
CA THR A 3 2.23 9.05 27.12
C THR A 3 2.36 8.07 25.94
N PRO A 4 1.90 6.80 26.05
CA PRO A 4 2.02 5.85 24.93
C PRO A 4 1.18 6.26 23.71
N ILE A 5 -0.04 6.75 23.92
CA ILE A 5 -0.94 7.20 22.85
C ILE A 5 -0.38 8.44 22.16
N ARG A 6 0.18 9.38 22.93
CA ARG A 6 0.84 10.57 22.38
C ARG A 6 2.07 10.21 21.55
N ALA A 7 2.88 9.26 22.00
CA ALA A 7 4.06 8.81 21.25
C ALA A 7 3.67 8.19 19.90
N LEU A 8 2.65 7.32 19.90
CA LEU A 8 2.11 6.73 18.68
C LEU A 8 1.55 7.79 17.72
N TYR A 9 0.80 8.77 18.24
CA TYR A 9 0.25 9.86 17.44
C TYR A 9 1.36 10.67 16.75
N GLU A 10 2.42 11.04 17.47
CA GLU A 10 3.55 11.77 16.87
C GLU A 10 4.31 10.94 15.84
N GLU A 11 4.45 9.63 16.06
CA GLU A 11 5.05 8.72 15.08
C GLU A 11 4.22 8.66 13.79
N VAL A 12 2.90 8.44 13.90
CA VAL A 12 1.97 8.40 12.77
C VAL A 12 1.92 9.74 12.04
N LYS A 13 1.87 10.86 12.79
CA LYS A 13 1.91 12.21 12.22
C LYS A 13 3.17 12.45 11.38
N ARG A 14 4.34 12.03 11.89
CA ARG A 14 5.60 12.13 11.14
C ARG A 14 5.55 11.30 9.86
N MET A 15 5.06 10.07 9.94
CA MET A 15 4.90 9.19 8.77
C MET A 15 3.94 9.78 7.74
N ALA A 16 2.80 10.34 8.18
CA ALA A 16 1.80 10.96 7.32
C ALA A 16 2.37 12.18 6.58
N LEU A 17 3.14 13.02 7.27
CA LEU A 17 3.82 14.15 6.64
C LEU A 17 4.88 13.72 5.63
N THR A 18 5.69 12.69 5.95
CA THR A 18 6.65 12.13 4.99
C THR A 18 5.94 11.61 3.75
N ARG A 19 4.82 10.87 3.92
CA ARG A 19 4.03 10.36 2.80
C ARG A 19 3.40 11.48 1.97
N LEU A 20 2.91 12.54 2.62
CA LEU A 20 2.34 13.70 1.94
C LEU A 20 3.36 14.36 0.99
N ILE A 21 4.62 14.47 1.42
CA ILE A 21 5.73 14.99 0.62
C ILE A 21 6.06 14.04 -0.53
N HIS A 22 6.15 12.74 -0.23
CA HIS A 22 6.40 11.71 -1.24
C HIS A 22 5.35 11.75 -2.37
N ASP A 23 4.07 11.91 -2.01
CA ASP A 23 2.98 11.97 -2.97
C ASP A 23 2.86 13.34 -3.67
N GLY A 24 3.69 14.34 -3.31
CA GLY A 24 3.71 15.67 -3.91
C GLY A 24 2.50 16.54 -3.54
N LEU A 25 1.83 16.24 -2.41
CA LEU A 25 0.56 16.86 -2.01
C LEU A 25 0.70 17.91 -0.92
N GLN A 26 1.92 18.22 -0.48
CA GLN A 26 2.18 19.14 0.62
C GLN A 26 1.73 20.59 0.35
N ASP A 27 1.43 20.95 -0.89
CA ASP A 27 1.07 22.30 -1.32
C ASP A 27 -0.26 22.34 -2.10
N THR A 28 -1.16 21.39 -1.85
CA THR A 28 -2.50 21.35 -2.47
C THR A 28 -3.41 22.51 -2.03
N GLU A 29 -4.47 22.78 -2.79
CA GLU A 29 -5.44 23.84 -2.49
C GLU A 29 -6.09 23.67 -1.11
N SER A 30 -6.35 22.43 -0.68
CA SER A 30 -6.89 22.15 0.66
C SER A 30 -5.99 22.67 1.78
N ILE A 31 -4.70 22.90 1.53
CA ILE A 31 -3.71 23.42 2.48
C ILE A 31 -3.46 24.91 2.26
N ARG A 32 -3.48 25.38 0.99
CA ARG A 32 -3.06 26.74 0.63
C ARG A 32 -4.17 27.78 0.61
N THR A 33 -5.43 27.37 0.46
CA THR A 33 -6.55 28.30 0.25
C THR A 33 -7.14 28.77 1.58
N PRO A 34 -7.15 30.07 1.89
CA PRO A 34 -7.83 30.59 3.08
C PRO A 34 -9.31 30.15 3.10
N GLY A 35 -9.76 29.59 4.22
CA GLY A 35 -11.12 29.07 4.38
C GLY A 35 -11.30 27.58 4.05
N SER A 36 -10.26 26.90 3.55
CA SER A 36 -10.28 25.44 3.46
C SER A 36 -10.20 24.79 4.85
N GLN A 37 -10.70 23.56 4.98
CA GLN A 37 -10.68 22.79 6.24
C GLN A 37 -9.27 22.65 6.84
N PHE A 38 -8.25 22.53 6.00
CA PHE A 38 -6.86 22.29 6.41
C PHE A 38 -5.93 23.46 6.05
N TYR A 39 -6.46 24.68 5.98
CA TYR A 39 -5.67 25.86 5.66
C TYR A 39 -4.46 25.99 6.62
N GLN A 40 -3.25 25.97 6.05
CA GLN A 40 -1.97 25.95 6.77
C GLN A 40 -1.76 24.75 7.72
N ASP A 41 -2.58 23.70 7.64
CA ASP A 41 -2.49 22.48 8.47
C ASP A 41 -2.15 21.24 7.64
N LYS A 42 -0.88 21.13 7.24
CA LYS A 42 -0.36 19.97 6.50
C LYS A 42 -0.53 18.66 7.28
N ALA A 43 -0.37 18.71 8.60
CA ALA A 43 -0.42 17.53 9.45
C ALA A 43 -1.85 17.01 9.58
N GLY A 44 -2.82 17.89 9.82
CA GLY A 44 -4.24 17.53 9.83
C GLY A 44 -4.69 16.96 8.49
N PHE A 45 -4.28 17.59 7.37
CA PHE A 45 -4.59 17.07 6.03
C PHE A 45 -4.00 15.67 5.83
N ALA A 46 -2.74 15.45 6.18
CA ALA A 46 -2.09 14.15 6.02
C ALA A 46 -2.72 13.06 6.88
N ILE A 47 -3.00 13.35 8.16
CA ILE A 47 -3.65 12.41 9.09
C ILE A 47 -5.08 12.10 8.64
N ASN A 48 -5.80 13.07 8.08
CA ASN A 48 -7.14 12.84 7.55
C ASN A 48 -7.12 12.03 6.24
N LYS A 49 -6.12 12.24 5.38
CA LYS A 49 -6.03 11.61 4.07
C LYS A 49 -5.61 10.14 4.14
N TYR A 50 -4.74 9.76 5.07
CA TYR A 50 -4.07 8.47 5.08
C TYR A 50 -4.51 7.58 6.24
N ALA A 51 -4.62 6.28 5.96
CA ALA A 51 -4.84 5.24 6.95
C ALA A 51 -3.52 4.69 7.48
N TYR A 52 -3.47 4.36 8.76
CA TYR A 52 -2.33 3.70 9.40
C TYR A 52 -2.80 2.57 10.30
N TYR A 53 -2.10 1.43 10.23
CA TYR A 53 -2.43 0.22 10.99
C TYR A 53 -1.24 -0.23 11.82
N ILE A 54 -1.50 -0.96 12.91
CA ILE A 54 -0.46 -1.57 13.73
C ILE A 54 -0.16 -2.97 13.19
N CYS A 55 1.09 -3.20 12.81
CA CYS A 55 1.53 -4.51 12.34
C CYS A 55 1.39 -5.56 13.46
N PHE A 56 0.67 -6.64 13.21
CA PHE A 56 0.48 -7.72 14.18
C PHE A 56 1.79 -8.33 14.67
N LYS A 57 2.78 -8.47 13.78
CA LYS A 57 4.04 -9.16 14.08
C LYS A 57 5.02 -8.29 14.87
N CYS A 58 5.20 -7.02 14.50
CA CYS A 58 6.23 -6.16 15.09
C CYS A 58 5.68 -5.00 15.94
N GLN A 59 4.35 -4.83 15.99
CA GLN A 59 3.65 -3.80 16.77
C GLN A 59 4.03 -2.36 16.41
N LYS A 60 4.57 -2.14 15.20
CA LYS A 60 4.88 -0.80 14.66
C LYS A 60 3.78 -0.33 13.70
N PRO A 61 3.48 0.98 13.65
CA PRO A 61 2.59 1.53 12.66
C PRO A 61 3.16 1.37 11.24
N TYR A 62 2.29 1.20 10.26
CA TYR A 62 2.65 1.23 8.85
C TYR A 62 1.55 1.88 8.01
N PHE A 63 1.94 2.44 6.87
CA PHE A 63 1.01 3.07 5.93
C PHE A 63 0.00 2.05 5.40
N GLY A 64 -1.28 2.39 5.49
CA GLY A 64 -2.44 1.55 5.22
C GLY A 64 -3.19 1.82 3.91
N GLY A 65 -2.78 2.86 3.18
CA GLY A 65 -3.55 3.38 2.05
C GLY A 65 -4.16 4.74 2.34
N GLU A 66 -5.00 5.23 1.43
CA GLU A 66 -5.81 6.42 1.70
C GLU A 66 -7.04 6.04 2.52
N ALA A 67 -7.39 6.86 3.51
CA ALA A 67 -8.52 6.62 4.41
C ALA A 67 -9.85 6.52 3.65
N ARG A 68 -10.00 7.25 2.52
CA ARG A 68 -11.20 7.18 1.68
C ARG A 68 -11.41 5.83 0.99
N CYS A 69 -10.38 4.98 0.92
CA CYS A 69 -10.45 3.65 0.34
C CYS A 69 -10.83 2.60 1.39
N GLU A 70 -11.07 2.99 2.64
CA GLU A 70 -11.54 2.08 3.67
C GLU A 70 -13.02 1.80 3.47
N GLU A 71 -13.34 0.54 3.20
CA GLU A 71 -14.70 0.03 3.28
C GLU A 71 -14.88 -0.59 4.66
N GLN A 72 -15.77 -0.02 5.45
CA GLN A 72 -15.94 -0.39 6.86
C GLN A 72 -16.21 -1.89 7.04
N ASP A 73 -17.05 -2.48 6.19
CA ASP A 73 -17.33 -3.92 6.19
C ASP A 73 -16.10 -4.77 5.86
N VAL A 74 -15.18 -4.29 5.01
CA VAL A 74 -13.96 -5.03 4.65
C VAL A 74 -12.94 -4.96 5.80
N VAL A 75 -12.80 -3.79 6.43
CA VAL A 75 -11.89 -3.58 7.56
C VAL A 75 -12.37 -4.35 8.81
N GLU A 76 -13.68 -4.38 9.08
CA GLU A 76 -14.25 -5.10 10.23
C GLU A 76 -14.16 -6.63 10.10
N ASN A 77 -14.15 -7.15 8.87
CA ASN A 77 -13.98 -8.58 8.60
C ASN A 77 -12.51 -9.04 8.66
N HIS A 78 -11.55 -8.11 8.68
CA HIS A 78 -10.14 -8.46 8.83
C HIS A 78 -9.78 -8.83 10.26
N LYS A 79 -9.04 -9.93 10.41
CA LYS A 79 -8.46 -10.30 11.70
C LYS A 79 -7.25 -9.42 11.97
N LYS A 80 -6.88 -9.26 13.24
CA LYS A 80 -5.68 -8.49 13.61
C LYS A 80 -4.43 -9.04 12.93
N GLU A 81 -4.38 -10.35 12.75
CA GLU A 81 -3.33 -11.11 12.09
C GLU A 81 -3.14 -10.76 10.61
N ASP A 82 -4.15 -10.18 9.96
CA ASP A 82 -4.09 -9.80 8.55
C ASP A 82 -3.28 -8.51 8.33
N PHE A 83 -3.20 -7.65 9.35
CA PHE A 83 -2.47 -6.39 9.31
C PHE A 83 -0.98 -6.63 9.54
N VAL A 84 -0.25 -6.96 8.47
CA VAL A 84 1.19 -7.23 8.50
C VAL A 84 1.92 -6.26 7.59
N CYS A 85 2.83 -5.47 8.15
CA CYS A 85 3.66 -4.57 7.35
C CYS A 85 4.57 -5.35 6.39
N VAL A 86 5.00 -4.70 5.30
CA VAL A 86 5.85 -5.31 4.27
C VAL A 86 7.09 -6.03 4.83
N ARG A 87 7.73 -5.45 5.85
CA ARG A 87 8.94 -6.00 6.46
C ARG A 87 8.68 -7.34 7.15
N CYS A 88 7.44 -7.57 7.58
CA CYS A 88 7.03 -8.77 8.28
C CYS A 88 6.27 -9.76 7.37
N SER A 89 5.83 -9.32 6.18
CA SER A 89 5.23 -10.19 5.16
C SER A 89 6.27 -10.75 4.19
N GLN A 90 7.37 -10.03 3.92
CA GLN A 90 8.43 -10.47 3.02
C GLN A 90 9.78 -10.56 3.75
N THR A 91 10.32 -11.77 3.89
CA THR A 91 11.52 -12.08 4.70
C THR A 91 12.82 -11.50 4.15
N ASN A 92 12.89 -11.20 2.85
CA ASN A 92 14.12 -10.79 2.16
C ASN A 92 14.03 -9.40 1.51
N ILE A 93 13.16 -8.52 2.02
CA ILE A 93 13.06 -7.17 1.47
C ILE A 93 14.30 -6.34 1.83
N LYS A 94 15.03 -5.88 0.80
CA LYS A 94 16.15 -4.95 0.96
C LYS A 94 15.62 -3.53 0.98
N ILE A 95 15.49 -2.96 2.18
CA ILE A 95 15.22 -1.54 2.34
C ILE A 95 16.54 -0.79 2.14
N CYS A 96 16.65 -0.04 1.04
CA CYS A 96 17.81 0.78 0.75
C CYS A 96 17.77 2.10 1.54
N ALA A 97 18.74 2.98 1.30
CA ALA A 97 18.81 4.30 1.94
C ALA A 97 17.58 5.19 1.66
N HIS A 98 16.83 4.93 0.59
CA HIS A 98 15.59 5.62 0.27
C HIS A 98 14.42 5.23 1.20
N GLY A 99 14.55 4.17 2.00
CA GLY A 99 13.50 3.78 2.94
C GLY A 99 12.34 3.04 2.29
N VAL A 100 11.24 2.91 3.04
CA VAL A 100 10.08 2.08 2.67
C VAL A 100 9.06 2.79 1.79
N ASP A 101 9.09 4.12 1.76
CA ASP A 101 8.10 4.93 1.03
C ASP A 101 8.27 4.81 -0.49
N HIS A 102 9.48 4.50 -0.95
CA HIS A 102 9.80 4.25 -2.37
C HIS A 102 9.72 2.77 -2.77
N LEU A 103 9.15 1.91 -1.92
CA LEU A 103 8.91 0.52 -2.29
C LEU A 103 7.75 0.45 -3.29
N GLU A 104 8.00 -0.24 -4.39
CA GLU A 104 6.98 -0.62 -5.35
C GLU A 104 6.47 -2.02 -5.02
N TYR A 105 5.26 -2.29 -5.46
CA TYR A 105 4.56 -3.54 -5.15
C TYR A 105 3.94 -4.12 -6.40
N LYS A 106 3.89 -5.45 -6.43
CA LYS A 106 3.07 -6.19 -7.37
C LYS A 106 1.61 -6.11 -6.90
N CYS A 107 0.69 -5.96 -7.84
CA CYS A 107 -0.73 -6.17 -7.59
C CYS A 107 -0.97 -7.59 -7.05
N ARG A 108 -1.66 -7.73 -5.92
CA ARG A 108 -1.94 -9.05 -5.32
C ARG A 108 -2.59 -10.01 -6.33
N TYR A 109 -3.46 -9.49 -7.19
CA TYR A 109 -4.30 -10.27 -8.10
C TYR A 109 -3.78 -10.43 -9.53
N CYS A 110 -2.65 -9.81 -9.91
CA CYS A 110 -2.07 -10.00 -11.24
C CYS A 110 -0.57 -9.69 -11.31
N CYS A 111 0.04 -9.94 -12.47
CA CYS A 111 1.43 -9.59 -12.76
C CYS A 111 1.52 -8.15 -13.32
N SER A 112 1.07 -7.16 -12.53
CA SER A 112 1.20 -5.74 -12.87
C SER A 112 1.66 -4.97 -11.64
N MET A 113 2.30 -3.81 -11.86
CA MET A 113 2.67 -2.92 -10.78
C MET A 113 1.41 -2.36 -10.11
N ALA A 114 1.42 -2.31 -8.79
CA ALA A 114 0.36 -1.72 -8.00
C ALA A 114 0.41 -0.20 -8.06
N ARG A 115 -0.77 0.41 -7.96
CA ARG A 115 -0.99 1.86 -7.90
C ARG A 115 -1.80 2.24 -6.66
N TRP A 116 -2.55 1.28 -6.13
CA TRP A 116 -3.42 1.45 -4.97
C TRP A 116 -2.98 0.52 -3.86
N PHE A 117 -3.13 0.99 -2.62
CA PHE A 117 -3.05 0.16 -1.42
C PHE A 117 -4.31 0.44 -0.62
N CYS A 118 -5.11 -0.60 -0.37
CA CYS A 118 -6.43 -0.46 0.24
C CYS A 118 -6.56 -1.45 1.40
N PHE A 119 -7.48 -1.12 2.31
CA PHE A 119 -7.88 -1.96 3.44
C PHE A 119 -6.72 -2.31 4.39
N GLY A 120 -5.61 -1.55 4.34
CA GLY A 120 -4.42 -1.81 5.15
C GLY A 120 -3.62 -3.06 4.78
N THR A 121 -4.05 -3.84 3.78
CA THR A 121 -3.49 -5.18 3.55
C THR A 121 -3.18 -5.48 2.08
N THR A 122 -3.80 -4.79 1.12
CA THR A 122 -3.85 -5.28 -0.25
C THR A 122 -3.46 -4.25 -1.30
N HIS A 123 -2.46 -4.60 -2.12
CA HIS A 123 -2.02 -3.79 -3.26
C HIS A 123 -2.76 -4.16 -4.56
N PHE A 124 -3.22 -3.14 -5.30
CA PHE A 124 -3.95 -3.31 -6.55
C PHE A 124 -3.36 -2.46 -7.69
N CYS A 125 -3.38 -2.98 -8.92
CA CYS A 125 -3.30 -2.13 -10.12
C CYS A 125 -4.66 -1.49 -10.42
N ASP A 126 -4.73 -0.51 -11.32
CA ASP A 126 -5.97 0.24 -11.61
C ASP A 126 -7.16 -0.67 -11.97
N ALA A 127 -6.96 -1.61 -12.90
CA ALA A 127 -8.03 -2.49 -13.35
C ALA A 127 -8.51 -3.45 -12.25
N CYS A 128 -7.59 -3.97 -11.43
CA CYS A 128 -7.96 -4.82 -10.30
C CYS A 128 -8.61 -4.03 -9.17
N HIS A 129 -8.17 -2.78 -8.95
CA HIS A 129 -8.77 -1.89 -7.96
C HIS A 129 -10.23 -1.61 -8.34
N THR A 130 -10.54 -1.22 -9.58
CA THR A 130 -11.94 -0.99 -10.01
C THR A 130 -12.84 -2.22 -9.88
N ASN A 131 -12.27 -3.42 -9.87
CA ASN A 131 -12.99 -4.69 -9.78
C ASN A 131 -12.69 -5.45 -8.48
N HIS A 132 -12.30 -4.74 -7.41
CA HIS A 132 -11.82 -5.36 -6.17
C HIS A 132 -12.88 -6.24 -5.51
N THR A 133 -14.17 -5.89 -5.59
CA THR A 133 -15.27 -6.65 -4.99
C THR A 133 -15.36 -8.08 -5.53
N VAL A 134 -15.17 -8.27 -6.83
CA VAL A 134 -15.14 -9.60 -7.45
C VAL A 134 -13.87 -10.35 -7.06
N LEU A 135 -12.71 -9.68 -7.14
CA LEU A 135 -11.41 -10.32 -6.94
C LEU A 135 -11.16 -10.76 -5.50
N THR A 136 -11.61 -9.97 -4.53
CA THR A 136 -11.45 -10.26 -3.09
C THR A 136 -12.29 -11.45 -2.64
N GLN A 137 -13.35 -11.78 -3.37
CA GLN A 137 -14.20 -12.95 -3.11
C GLN A 137 -13.68 -14.25 -3.74
N LEU A 138 -12.75 -14.16 -4.70
CA LEU A 138 -12.19 -15.34 -5.35
C LEU A 138 -11.27 -16.10 -4.38
N PRO A 139 -11.49 -17.41 -4.18
CA PRO A 139 -10.54 -18.27 -3.49
C PRO A 139 -9.16 -18.22 -4.16
N LYS A 140 -8.11 -18.24 -3.34
CA LYS A 140 -6.72 -18.07 -3.82
C LYS A 140 -6.31 -19.12 -4.86
N ASP A 141 -6.82 -20.34 -4.74
CA ASP A 141 -6.60 -21.46 -5.67
C ASP A 141 -7.30 -21.28 -7.03
N GLN A 142 -8.28 -20.38 -7.12
CA GLN A 142 -8.97 -20.02 -8.36
C GLN A 142 -8.36 -18.80 -9.07
N LEU A 143 -7.37 -18.15 -8.46
CA LEU A 143 -6.67 -17.03 -9.09
C LEU A 143 -5.77 -17.50 -10.24
N PRO A 144 -5.60 -16.70 -11.31
CA PRO A 144 -4.72 -17.04 -12.41
C PRO A 144 -3.27 -17.21 -11.94
N LYS A 145 -2.56 -18.14 -12.55
CA LYS A 145 -1.13 -18.35 -12.29
C LYS A 145 -0.30 -17.40 -13.15
N CYS A 146 0.93 -17.14 -12.74
CA CYS A 146 1.86 -16.38 -13.56
C CYS A 146 2.04 -17.08 -14.93
N PRO A 147 1.90 -16.37 -16.06
CA PRO A 147 1.62 -14.94 -16.19
C PRO A 147 0.13 -14.58 -15.98
N ALA A 148 -0.15 -13.74 -14.98
CA ALA A 148 -1.52 -13.35 -14.61
C ALA A 148 -1.83 -11.93 -15.11
N GLY A 149 -2.94 -11.78 -15.82
CA GLY A 149 -3.47 -10.51 -16.26
C GLY A 149 -4.44 -9.91 -15.23
N PRO A 150 -4.79 -8.62 -15.36
CA PRO A 150 -5.76 -8.00 -14.48
C PRO A 150 -7.13 -8.68 -14.51
N VAL A 151 -7.91 -8.48 -13.44
CA VAL A 151 -9.32 -8.93 -13.34
C VAL A 151 -9.46 -10.46 -13.54
N GLY A 152 -8.56 -11.24 -12.95
CA GLY A 152 -8.64 -12.72 -12.95
C GLY A 152 -8.28 -13.38 -14.29
N LYS A 153 -7.73 -12.64 -15.24
CA LYS A 153 -7.38 -13.17 -16.57
C LYS A 153 -6.10 -14.02 -16.52
N GLN A 154 -6.15 -15.25 -17.03
CA GLN A 154 -4.94 -16.02 -17.33
C GLN A 154 -4.34 -15.51 -18.65
N LEU A 155 -3.05 -15.13 -18.64
CA LEU A 155 -2.33 -14.79 -19.88
C LEU A 155 -1.72 -16.04 -20.49
N GLU A 156 -1.47 -15.97 -21.81
CA GLU A 156 -0.78 -17.00 -22.56
C GLU A 156 0.74 -16.91 -22.36
N GLY A 157 1.44 -18.04 -22.59
CA GLY A 157 2.88 -18.14 -22.47
C GLY A 157 3.38 -18.38 -21.04
N SER A 158 4.71 -18.29 -20.87
CA SER A 158 5.41 -18.57 -19.61
C SER A 158 6.18 -17.38 -19.05
N THR A 159 6.30 -16.29 -19.80
CA THR A 159 7.06 -15.11 -19.40
C THR A 159 6.21 -14.17 -18.55
N CYS A 160 6.67 -13.88 -17.33
CA CYS A 160 6.01 -12.91 -16.46
C CYS A 160 6.12 -11.49 -17.03
N PRO A 161 5.00 -10.72 -17.12
CA PRO A 161 5.04 -9.32 -17.54
C PRO A 161 5.92 -8.42 -16.66
N LEU A 162 6.16 -8.79 -15.40
CA LEU A 162 7.03 -8.06 -14.48
C LEU A 162 8.51 -8.45 -14.60
N GLY A 163 8.84 -9.47 -15.41
CA GLY A 163 10.22 -9.91 -15.62
C GLY A 163 10.94 -10.46 -14.38
N ILE A 164 10.23 -10.67 -13.27
CA ILE A 164 10.80 -11.07 -11.98
C ILE A 164 10.08 -12.31 -11.43
N SER A 165 10.82 -13.13 -10.67
CA SER A 165 10.23 -14.21 -9.88
C SER A 165 9.48 -13.64 -8.67
N HIS A 166 8.26 -14.10 -8.45
CA HIS A 166 7.38 -13.62 -7.39
C HIS A 166 6.50 -14.76 -6.85
N PRO A 167 5.92 -14.66 -5.64
CA PRO A 167 5.01 -15.65 -5.10
C PRO A 167 3.73 -15.78 -5.96
N PRO A 168 2.92 -16.84 -5.75
CA PRO A 168 1.65 -17.00 -6.46
C PRO A 168 0.72 -15.79 -6.34
N THR A 169 -0.16 -15.63 -7.33
CA THR A 169 -1.25 -14.65 -7.27
C THR A 169 -2.08 -14.87 -6.00
N GLY A 170 -2.47 -13.77 -5.35
CA GLY A 170 -3.10 -13.78 -4.03
C GLY A 170 -2.15 -13.42 -2.88
N ASP A 171 -0.83 -13.44 -3.10
CA ASP A 171 0.16 -13.00 -2.13
C ASP A 171 0.69 -11.59 -2.42
N GLU A 172 0.91 -10.84 -1.34
CA GLU A 172 1.60 -9.55 -1.38
C GLU A 172 3.08 -9.74 -1.74
N PHE A 173 3.61 -8.82 -2.53
CA PHE A 173 5.02 -8.86 -2.93
C PHE A 173 5.54 -7.47 -3.27
N SER A 174 6.62 -7.07 -2.61
CA SER A 174 7.37 -5.87 -2.99
C SER A 174 8.32 -6.19 -4.14
N LEU A 175 8.33 -5.28 -5.12
CA LEU A 175 9.21 -5.27 -6.29
C LEU A 175 10.55 -4.58 -6.00
N GLY A 176 10.77 -4.11 -4.78
CA GLY A 176 11.96 -3.34 -4.40
C GLY A 176 11.74 -1.83 -4.50
N CYS A 177 12.83 -1.06 -4.46
CA CYS A 177 12.77 0.40 -4.48
C CYS A 177 12.69 0.93 -5.92
N GLY A 178 11.63 1.66 -6.26
CA GLY A 178 11.43 2.24 -7.60
C GLY A 178 12.58 3.16 -8.01
N LEU A 179 13.06 4.02 -7.10
CA LEU A 179 14.21 4.89 -7.36
C LEU A 179 15.49 4.12 -7.71
N CYS A 180 15.71 2.95 -7.10
CA CYS A 180 16.86 2.11 -7.43
C CYS A 180 16.69 1.39 -8.78
N ASN A 181 15.46 1.00 -9.12
CA ASN A 181 15.16 0.33 -10.39
C ASN A 181 15.29 1.29 -11.57
N ASP A 182 14.86 2.54 -11.42
CA ASP A 182 14.97 3.57 -12.46
C ASP A 182 16.44 3.87 -12.79
N LEU A 183 17.33 3.91 -11.78
CA LEU A 183 18.76 4.16 -11.97
C LEU A 183 19.48 3.03 -12.73
N LEU A 184 18.93 1.82 -12.77
CA LEU A 184 19.47 0.69 -13.53
C LEU A 184 18.94 0.63 -14.97
N SER A 185 18.01 1.52 -15.32
CA SER A 185 17.36 1.59 -16.63
C SER A 185 18.00 2.64 -17.57
N PHE A 186 19.09 3.29 -17.13
CA PHE A 186 19.88 4.27 -17.89
C PHE A 186 21.33 3.79 -18.09
#